data_AF-A0A8C5Z1L0-F1
#
_entry.id   AF-A0A8C5Z1L0-F1
#
_cell.length_a   1.000
_cell.length_b   1.000
_cell.length_c   1.000
_cell.angle_alpha   90.00
_cell.angle_beta   90.00
_cell.angle_gamma   90.00
#
_symmetry.space_group_name_H-M   'P 1'
#
loop_
_entity.id
_entity.type
_entity.pdbx_description
1 polymer ?
#
loop_
_entity_poly.entity_id
_entity_poly.type
_entity_poly.pdbx_seq_one_letter_code
_entity_poly.pdbx_strand_id
1 'polypeptide(L)'
;MKGSSTLLLVVLTLSFICGLTTGEDNNEFFMDFLQTLLVGTAEELYEGPLGKYNVNEDAKEALTELKSCIDNLQPMHKAELVKLLVQVLGSQDDA
;
A
#
# COMPACT_ATOMS: atom_id res chain seq x y z
N MET A 1 16.83 2.88 19.11
CA MET A 1 15.37 2.85 19.33
C MET A 1 14.82 1.64 18.59
N LYS A 2 14.26 0.65 19.30
CA LYS A 2 13.81 -0.63 18.76
C LYS A 2 12.36 -0.82 19.20
N GLY A 3 11.45 -0.15 18.50
CA GLY A 3 10.04 -0.07 18.88
C GLY A 3 9.12 0.49 17.80
N SER A 4 9.53 0.45 16.52
CA SER A 4 8.75 1.06 15.43
C SER A 4 8.07 0.05 14.51
N SER A 5 8.67 -1.11 14.25
CA SER A 5 8.12 -2.08 13.28
C SER A 5 6.78 -2.69 13.71
N THR A 6 6.60 -2.95 15.00
CA THR A 6 5.33 -3.50 15.51
C THR A 6 4.20 -2.48 15.46
N LEU A 7 4.47 -1.19 15.71
CA LEU A 7 3.47 -0.14 15.60
C LEU A 7 3.08 0.12 14.14
N LEU A 8 4.03 0.13 13.22
CA LEU A 8 3.76 0.26 11.78
C LEU A 8 2.91 -0.90 11.26
N LEU A 9 3.22 -2.14 11.65
CA LEU A 9 2.42 -3.30 11.27
C LEU A 9 1.00 -3.22 11.86
N VAL A 10 0.84 -2.78 13.10
CA VAL A 10 -0.48 -2.60 13.73
C VAL A 10 -1.29 -1.53 13.00
N VAL A 11 -0.69 -0.38 12.66
CA VAL A 11 -1.36 0.67 11.88
C VAL A 11 -1.73 0.16 10.49
N LEU A 12 -0.85 -0.54 9.80
CA LEU A 12 -1.11 -1.11 8.48
C LEU A 12 -2.25 -2.13 8.53
N THR A 13 -2.26 -3.04 9.51
CA THR A 13 -3.35 -4.01 9.70
C THR A 13 -4.66 -3.32 10.09
N LEU A 14 -4.61 -2.25 10.88
CA LEU A 14 -5.81 -1.53 11.30
C LEU A 14 -6.41 -0.72 10.14
N SER A 15 -5.57 -0.10 9.29
CA SER A 15 -6.01 0.56 8.05
C SER A 15 -6.60 -0.43 7.05
N PHE A 16 -6.03 -1.63 6.93
CA PHE A 16 -6.55 -2.72 6.10
C PHE A 16 -7.94 -3.18 6.57
N ILE A 17 -8.13 -3.32 7.89
CA ILE A 17 -9.39 -3.80 8.48
C ILE A 17 -10.46 -2.69 8.51
N CYS A 18 -10.10 -1.44 8.78
CA CYS A 18 -11.05 -0.31 8.82
C CYS A 18 -11.45 0.19 7.42
N GLY A 19 -10.63 0.00 6.38
CA GLY A 19 -11.00 0.33 4.99
C GLY A 19 -12.04 -0.60 4.37
N LEU A 20 -12.14 -1.84 4.86
CA LEU A 20 -13.05 -2.87 4.34
C LEU A 20 -14.53 -2.65 4.68
N THR A 21 -14.89 -1.71 5.56
CA THR A 21 -16.27 -1.56 6.04
C THR A 21 -17.15 -0.63 5.20
N THR A 22 -16.65 -0.08 4.09
CA THR A 22 -17.38 0.96 3.34
C THR A 22 -17.43 0.69 1.82
N GLY A 23 -17.97 -0.44 1.38
CA GLY A 23 -18.36 -0.64 -0.02
C GLY A 23 -17.24 -1.01 -1.01
N GLU A 24 -17.68 -1.66 -2.09
CA GLU A 24 -16.92 -2.25 -3.20
C GLU A 24 -15.74 -1.38 -3.70
N ASP A 25 -15.93 -0.06 -3.77
CA ASP A 25 -14.94 0.94 -4.21
C ASP A 25 -13.66 1.02 -3.35
N ASN A 26 -13.72 0.62 -2.07
CA ASN A 26 -12.54 0.70 -1.20
C ASN A 26 -11.54 -0.44 -1.46
N ASN A 27 -12.00 -1.58 -1.96
CA ASN A 27 -11.12 -2.69 -2.30
C ASN A 27 -10.32 -2.36 -3.56
N GLU A 28 -10.98 -1.86 -4.61
CA GLU A 28 -10.32 -1.42 -5.84
C GLU A 28 -9.30 -0.31 -5.59
N PHE A 29 -9.67 0.74 -4.84
CA PHE A 29 -8.73 1.79 -4.44
C PHE A 29 -7.53 1.24 -3.69
N PHE A 30 -7.77 0.37 -2.71
CA PHE A 30 -6.70 -0.15 -1.87
C PHE A 30 -5.74 -1.04 -2.66
N MET A 31 -6.26 -1.81 -3.62
CA MET A 31 -5.45 -2.64 -4.50
C MET A 31 -4.62 -1.80 -5.48
N ASP A 32 -5.21 -0.77 -6.09
CA ASP A 32 -4.50 0.16 -6.97
C ASP A 32 -3.40 0.93 -6.21
N PHE A 33 -3.70 1.35 -4.96
CA PHE A 33 -2.71 1.92 -4.05
C PHE A 33 -1.55 0.95 -3.77
N LEU A 34 -1.84 -0.30 -3.38
CA LEU A 34 -0.79 -1.29 -3.10
C LEU A 34 0.03 -1.64 -4.34
N GLN A 35 -0.60 -1.76 -5.50
CA GLN A 35 0.08 -2.05 -6.76
C GLN A 35 1.04 -0.93 -7.12
N THR A 36 0.57 0.32 -7.06
CA THR A 36 1.40 1.50 -7.33
C THR A 36 2.51 1.65 -6.29
N LEU A 37 2.26 1.32 -5.02
CA LEU A 37 3.27 1.34 -3.96
C LEU A 37 4.38 0.31 -4.20
N LEU A 38 4.04 -0.88 -4.68
CA LEU A 38 5.03 -1.94 -4.93
C LEU A 38 5.80 -1.74 -6.23
N VAL A 39 5.13 -1.32 -7.31
CA VAL A 39 5.73 -1.35 -8.66
C VAL A 39 6.00 0.05 -9.24
N GLY A 40 5.20 1.05 -8.86
CA GLY A 40 5.32 2.43 -9.34
C GLY A 40 6.28 3.28 -8.51
N THR A 41 6.07 4.60 -8.54
CA THR A 41 6.83 5.65 -7.86
C THR A 41 5.97 6.35 -6.81
N ALA A 42 6.61 7.15 -5.95
CA ALA A 42 5.86 7.98 -5.00
C ALA A 42 5.01 9.04 -5.71
N GLU A 43 5.47 9.57 -6.85
CA GLU A 43 4.73 10.54 -7.66
C GLU A 43 3.46 9.92 -8.26
N GLU A 44 3.56 8.72 -8.83
CA GLU A 44 2.41 7.98 -9.37
C GLU A 44 1.36 7.66 -8.29
N LEU A 45 1.75 7.50 -7.02
CA LEU A 45 0.77 7.38 -5.92
C LEU A 45 -0.07 8.64 -5.76
N TYR A 46 0.54 9.83 -5.91
CA TYR A 46 -0.15 11.12 -5.78
C TYR A 46 -0.94 11.50 -7.03
N GLU A 47 -0.45 11.15 -8.22
CA GLU A 47 -1.18 11.41 -9.46
C GLU A 47 -2.32 10.41 -9.70
N GLY A 48 -2.18 9.19 -9.19
CA GLY A 48 -3.16 8.11 -9.32
C GLY A 48 -4.05 7.97 -8.07
N PRO A 49 -3.89 6.89 -7.28
CA PRO A 49 -4.86 6.50 -6.24
C PRO A 49 -5.09 7.59 -5.19
N LEU A 50 -4.06 8.36 -4.83
CA LEU A 50 -4.18 9.44 -3.85
C LEU A 50 -4.62 10.79 -4.45
N GLY A 51 -4.75 10.93 -5.77
CA GLY A 51 -4.96 12.21 -6.44
C GLY A 51 -6.27 12.93 -6.07
N LYS A 52 -7.27 12.19 -5.58
CA LYS A 52 -8.52 12.76 -5.06
C LYS A 52 -8.44 13.26 -3.62
N TYR A 53 -7.33 13.01 -2.92
CA TYR A 53 -7.14 13.35 -1.51
C TYR A 53 -6.19 14.55 -1.34
N ASN A 54 -6.51 15.41 -0.39
CA ASN A 54 -5.60 16.47 0.05
C ASN A 54 -4.59 15.91 1.05
N VAL A 55 -3.55 15.24 0.55
CA VAL A 55 -2.48 14.66 1.37
C VAL A 55 -1.56 15.78 1.87
N ASN A 56 -1.40 15.89 3.19
CA ASN A 56 -0.52 16.88 3.80
C ASN A 56 0.97 16.54 3.59
N GLU A 57 1.85 17.53 3.78
CA GLU A 57 3.29 17.37 3.51
C GLU A 57 3.95 16.28 4.38
N ASP A 58 3.65 16.22 5.68
CA ASP A 58 4.21 15.19 6.57
C ASP A 58 3.85 13.77 6.10
N ALA A 59 2.62 13.58 5.62
CA ALA A 59 2.18 12.30 5.06
C ALA A 59 2.88 11.98 3.74
N LYS A 60 3.20 13.00 2.93
CA LYS A 60 3.99 12.80 1.70
C LYS A 60 5.44 12.39 2.00
N GLU A 61 6.04 13.00 3.02
CA GLU A 61 7.38 12.64 3.49
C GLU A 61 7.39 11.19 4.01
N ALA A 62 6.42 10.84 4.86
CA ALA A 62 6.29 9.47 5.39
C ALA A 62 6.09 8.43 4.27
N LEU A 63 5.29 8.74 3.24
CA LEU A 63 5.07 7.84 2.11
C LEU A 63 6.32 7.70 1.24
N THR A 64 7.09 8.78 1.08
CA THR A 64 8.38 8.74 0.38
C THR A 64 9.38 7.83 1.10
N GLU A 65 9.46 7.92 2.43
CA GLU A 65 10.31 7.03 3.24
C GLU A 65 9.86 5.56 3.15
N LEU A 66 8.55 5.30 3.24
CA LEU A 66 7.99 3.96 3.06
C LEU A 66 8.36 3.39 1.68
N LYS A 67 8.21 4.19 0.63
CA LYS A 67 8.54 3.79 -0.74
C LYS A 67 10.03 3.48 -0.88
N SER A 68 10.90 4.29 -0.29
CA SER A 68 12.34 4.04 -0.25
C SER A 68 12.68 2.71 0.44
N CYS A 69 12.00 2.39 1.55
CA CYS A 69 12.16 1.10 2.22
C CYS A 69 11.79 -0.07 1.30
N ILE A 70 10.67 0.03 0.58
CA ILE A 70 10.20 -0.98 -0.37
C ILE A 70 11.15 -1.14 -1.56
N ASP A 71 11.67 -0.03 -2.10
CA ASP A 71 12.59 -0.04 -3.24
C ASP A 71 13.97 -0.63 -2.88
N ASN A 72 14.36 -0.55 -1.60
CA ASN A 72 15.57 -1.18 -1.08
C ASN A 72 15.39 -2.65 -0.68
N LEU A 73 14.19 -3.23 -0.82
CA LEU A 73 14.00 -4.66 -0.60
C LEU A 73 14.84 -5.48 -1.58
N GLN A 74 15.30 -6.66 -1.14
CA GLN A 74 15.90 -7.61 -2.06
C GLN A 74 14.92 -7.93 -3.20
N PRO A 75 15.36 -7.98 -4.47
CA PRO A 75 14.47 -8.17 -5.61
C PRO A 75 13.55 -9.39 -5.48
N MET A 76 14.03 -10.46 -4.86
CA MET A 76 13.23 -11.66 -4.57
C MET A 76 12.05 -11.37 -3.64
N HIS A 77 12.26 -10.63 -2.56
CA HIS A 77 11.18 -10.30 -1.61
C HIS A 77 10.15 -9.37 -2.25
N LYS A 78 10.60 -8.39 -3.04
CA LYS A 78 9.70 -7.50 -3.78
C LYS A 78 8.83 -8.29 -4.77
N ALA A 79 9.42 -9.26 -5.48
CA ALA A 79 8.68 -10.14 -6.38
C ALA A 79 7.64 -11.02 -5.65
N GLU A 80 7.96 -11.57 -4.48
CA GLU A 80 6.99 -12.35 -3.69
C GLU A 80 5.83 -11.49 -3.16
N LEU A 81 6.07 -10.22 -2.79
CA LEU A 81 5.00 -9.29 -2.40
C LEU A 81 4.05 -9.00 -3.58
N VAL A 82 4.58 -8.85 -4.80
CA VAL A 82 3.75 -8.68 -6.01
C VAL A 82 2.92 -9.95 -6.29
N LYS A 83 3.49 -11.14 -6.16
CA LYS A 83 2.74 -12.40 -6.32
C LYS A 83 1.62 -12.53 -5.29
N LEU A 84 1.89 -12.17 -4.03
CA LEU A 84 0.87 -12.16 -2.98
C LEU A 84 -0.28 -11.22 -3.34
N LEU A 85 0.01 -10.02 -3.85
CA LEU A 85 -1.02 -9.08 -4.29
C LEU A 85 -1.87 -9.66 -5.43
N VAL A 86 -1.24 -10.26 -6.44
CA VAL A 86 -1.95 -10.93 -7.55
C VAL A 86 -2.82 -12.08 -7.04
N GLN A 87 -2.35 -12.86 -6.07
CA GLN A 87 -3.14 -13.95 -5.48
C GLN A 87 -4.38 -13.43 -4.74
N VAL A 88 -4.24 -12.34 -3.99
CA VAL A 88 -5.37 -11.71 -3.28
C VAL A 88 -6.39 -11.14 -4.27
N LEU A 89 -5.94 -10.62 -5.42
CA LEU A 89 -6.80 -10.14 -6.50
C LEU A 89 -7.51 -11.29 -7.23
N GLY A 90 -6.76 -12.29 -7.71
CA GLY A 90 -7.31 -13.41 -8.47
C GLY A 90 -8.24 -14.32 -7.66
N SER A 91 -8.19 -14.25 -6.33
CA SER A 91 -9.13 -14.97 -5.44
C SER A 91 -10.49 -14.25 -5.30
N GLN A 92 -10.65 -13.03 -5.82
CA GLN A 92 -11.92 -12.30 -5.79
C GLN A 92 -12.84 -12.65 -6.98
N ASP A 93 -12.29 -13.15 -8.09
CA ASP A 93 -13.08 -13.50 -9.29
C ASP A 93 -13.88 -14.81 -9.16
N ASP A 94 -13.63 -15.60 -8.11
CA ASP A 94 -14.26 -16.91 -7.84
C ASP A 94 -15.38 -16.87 -6.77
N ALA A 95 -15.85 -15.69 -6.34
CA ALA A 95 -16.85 -15.51 -5.27
C ALA A 95 -18.18 -14.90 -5.75
#